data_AF-A0A7Z1DR56-F1
#
_entry.id   AF-A0A7Z1DR56-F1
#
_cell.length_a   1.000
_cell.length_b   1.000
_cell.length_c   1.000
_cell.angle_alpha   90.00
_cell.angle_beta   90.00
_cell.angle_gamma   90.00
#
_symmetry.space_group_name_H-M   'P 1'
#
loop_
_entity.id
_entity.type
_entity.pdbx_description
1 polymer ?
#
loop_
_entity_poly.entity_id
_entity_poly.type
_entity_poly.pdbx_seq_one_letter_code
_entity_poly.pdbx_strand_id
1 'polypeptide(L)'
;MLQALASKKESKLRLGIFLVFIALLAGCAAHQQPVPAATSAGGTVEPTFEHEAVGEASIMTNQALKSYREEYVNATQHKAFAQSDVGAWSWKSNRTSIKHAIENSLIDCQKNNKRHEAEYPCKIINVNGKWAGER
;
A
#
# COMPACT_ATOMS: atom_id res chain seq x y z
N MET A 1 38.01 33.24 -0.18
CA MET A 1 37.04 32.46 -0.99
C MET A 1 36.85 31.14 -0.28
N LEU A 2 35.70 30.69 0.21
CA LEU A 2 34.31 30.88 -0.19
C LEU A 2 33.45 30.72 1.09
N GLN A 3 32.55 31.65 1.37
CA GLN A 3 31.55 31.49 2.44
C GLN A 3 30.41 30.59 1.93
N ALA A 4 30.03 29.59 2.73
CA ALA A 4 28.83 28.79 2.51
C ALA A 4 27.61 29.60 2.95
N LEU A 5 26.74 29.97 2.01
CA LEU A 5 25.43 30.55 2.29
C LEU A 5 24.37 29.46 2.22
N ALA A 6 23.96 28.97 3.39
CA ALA A 6 22.77 28.14 3.54
C ALA A 6 21.52 28.99 3.30
N SER A 7 20.81 28.76 2.19
CA SER A 7 19.53 29.39 1.88
C SER A 7 18.40 28.63 2.57
N LYS A 8 17.97 29.11 3.74
CA LYS A 8 16.83 28.61 4.50
C LYS A 8 15.55 29.20 3.89
N LYS A 9 14.77 28.38 3.16
CA LYS A 9 13.52 28.83 2.52
C LYS A 9 12.37 28.78 3.54
N GLU A 10 12.10 29.92 4.18
CA GLU A 10 10.96 30.14 5.06
C GLU A 10 9.66 30.16 4.23
N SER A 11 8.75 29.21 4.46
CA SER A 11 7.44 29.17 3.80
C SER A 11 6.36 29.63 4.79
N LYS A 12 5.81 30.82 4.52
CA LYS A 12 4.80 31.51 5.32
C LYS A 12 3.46 30.74 5.27
N LEU A 13 3.05 30.21 6.42
CA LEU A 13 1.72 29.67 6.69
C LEU A 13 0.69 30.81 6.59
N ARG A 14 -0.14 30.81 5.54
CA ARG A 14 -1.27 31.74 5.41
C ARG A 14 -2.50 31.13 6.09
N LEU A 15 -2.82 31.68 7.26
CA LEU A 15 -4.06 31.48 7.98
C LEU A 15 -5.21 32.12 7.19
N GLY A 16 -6.08 31.30 6.61
CA GLY A 16 -7.25 31.73 5.85
C GLY A 16 -8.49 31.02 6.36
N ILE A 17 -9.09 31.58 7.42
CA ILE A 17 -10.43 31.22 7.90
C ILE A 17 -11.41 31.68 6.81
N PHE A 18 -12.12 30.74 6.16
CA PHE A 18 -13.30 31.06 5.37
C PHE A 18 -14.52 30.34 5.96
N LEU A 19 -15.48 31.19 6.28
CA LEU A 19 -16.69 30.92 7.04
C LEU A 19 -17.67 30.02 6.29
N VAL A 20 -18.22 29.07 7.05
CA VAL A 20 -19.53 28.41 6.96
C VAL A 20 -20.51 29.06 5.96
N PHE A 21 -21.00 28.27 5.00
CA PHE A 21 -22.30 28.48 4.39
C PHE A 21 -23.17 27.23 4.53
N ILE A 22 -24.43 27.52 4.88
CA ILE A 22 -25.40 26.68 5.55
C ILE A 22 -26.21 25.87 4.53
N ALA A 23 -26.51 24.63 4.96
CA ALA A 23 -27.57 23.70 4.59
C ALA A 23 -28.56 24.07 3.47
N LEU A 24 -28.64 23.17 2.48
CA LEU A 24 -29.85 22.87 1.73
C LEU A 24 -30.05 21.34 1.75
N LEU A 25 -30.76 20.87 2.78
CA LEU A 25 -31.33 19.52 2.84
C LEU A 25 -32.52 19.46 1.88
N ALA A 26 -32.27 19.11 0.61
CA ALA A 26 -33.32 18.63 -0.27
C ALA A 26 -33.59 17.16 0.07
N GLY A 27 -34.66 16.91 0.81
CA GLY A 27 -35.11 15.58 1.16
C GLY A 27 -35.63 14.82 -0.05
N CYS A 28 -34.97 13.72 -0.42
CA CYS A 28 -35.56 12.71 -1.30
C CYS A 28 -36.51 11.85 -0.45
N ALA A 29 -37.81 12.09 -0.57
CA ALA A 29 -38.83 11.17 -0.06
C ALA A 29 -38.78 9.87 -0.90
N ALA A 30 -38.06 8.86 -0.41
CA ALA A 30 -38.08 7.53 -1.00
C ALA A 30 -39.35 6.80 -0.57
N HIS A 31 -40.30 6.63 -1.49
CA HIS A 31 -41.45 5.76 -1.30
C HIS A 31 -40.97 4.31 -1.18
N GLN A 32 -41.11 3.70 0.00
CA GLN A 32 -40.93 2.26 0.19
C GLN A 32 -42.19 1.52 -0.26
N GLN A 33 -42.05 0.66 -1.28
CA GLN A 33 -43.03 -0.39 -1.56
C GLN A 33 -42.87 -1.51 -0.52
N PRO A 34 -43.96 -2.10 0.00
CA PRO A 34 -43.88 -3.26 0.88
C PRO A 34 -43.31 -4.46 0.11
N VAL A 35 -42.14 -4.93 0.52
CA VAL A 35 -41.57 -6.19 0.03
C VAL A 35 -42.31 -7.33 0.75
N PRO A 36 -42.82 -8.37 0.06
CA PRO A 36 -43.42 -9.51 0.72
C PRO A 36 -42.40 -10.23 1.60
N ALA A 37 -42.80 -10.55 2.84
CA ALA A 37 -42.00 -11.28 3.80
C ALA A 37 -41.66 -12.67 3.27
N ALA A 38 -40.48 -12.83 2.69
CA ALA A 38 -39.86 -14.13 2.51
C ALA A 38 -39.31 -14.56 3.87
N THR A 39 -39.90 -15.62 4.43
CA THR A 39 -39.41 -16.35 5.60
C THR A 39 -37.94 -16.74 5.39
N SER A 40 -37.02 -16.01 6.02
CA SER A 40 -35.63 -16.44 6.14
C SER A 40 -35.50 -17.30 7.39
N ALA A 41 -35.41 -18.62 7.17
CA ALA A 41 -34.78 -19.50 8.15
C ALA A 41 -33.35 -19.00 8.34
N GLY A 42 -33.08 -18.47 9.52
CA GLY A 42 -31.79 -17.90 9.89
C GLY A 42 -30.68 -18.93 9.83
N GLY A 43 -29.83 -18.79 8.82
CA GLY A 43 -28.44 -19.19 8.86
C GLY A 43 -27.63 -17.96 8.48
N THR A 44 -27.19 -17.19 9.47
CA THR A 44 -26.14 -16.17 9.25
C THR A 44 -24.85 -16.92 8.95
N VAL A 45 -24.65 -17.25 7.68
CA VAL A 45 -23.30 -17.56 7.18
C VAL A 45 -22.61 -16.20 7.11
N GLU A 46 -21.82 -15.90 8.14
CA GLU A 46 -20.85 -14.80 8.10
C GLU A 46 -20.01 -14.98 6.83
N PRO A 47 -20.03 -14.04 5.88
CA PRO A 47 -19.22 -14.19 4.69
C PRO A 47 -17.76 -14.09 5.12
N THR A 48 -17.10 -15.24 5.15
CA THR A 48 -15.65 -15.34 5.37
C THR A 48 -14.98 -14.83 4.11
N PHE A 49 -14.79 -13.52 4.03
CA PHE A 49 -14.01 -12.87 2.97
C PHE A 49 -12.51 -13.09 3.22
N GLU A 50 -12.08 -14.35 3.27
CA GLU A 50 -10.66 -14.69 3.24
C GLU A 50 -10.21 -14.75 1.78
N HIS A 51 -10.17 -13.60 1.12
CA HIS A 51 -9.30 -13.44 -0.04
C HIS A 51 -8.08 -12.66 0.42
N GLU A 52 -6.98 -13.38 0.63
CA GLU A 52 -5.67 -12.78 0.81
C GLU A 52 -5.44 -11.82 -0.35
N ALA A 53 -5.20 -10.54 -0.06
CA ALA A 53 -5.06 -9.54 -1.10
C ALA A 53 -3.86 -9.92 -1.99
N VAL A 54 -4.09 -10.03 -3.29
CA VAL A 54 -3.04 -10.24 -4.30
C VAL A 54 -2.83 -8.93 -5.06
N GLY A 55 -1.66 -8.78 -5.66
CA GLY A 55 -1.39 -7.63 -6.50
C GLY A 55 -1.00 -6.40 -5.68
N GLU A 56 -1.23 -5.24 -6.27
CA GLU A 56 -0.89 -3.97 -5.63
C GLU A 56 -1.66 -3.73 -4.32
N ALA A 57 -2.87 -4.31 -4.20
CA ALA A 57 -3.67 -4.26 -2.99
C ALA A 57 -3.02 -5.00 -1.79
N SER A 58 -2.04 -5.88 -2.05
CA SER A 58 -1.29 -6.58 -1.02
C SER A 58 -0.17 -5.74 -0.41
N ILE A 59 0.09 -4.52 -0.88
CA ILE A 59 1.19 -3.69 -0.36
C ILE A 59 0.78 -3.02 0.95
N MET A 60 1.42 -3.40 2.05
CA MET A 60 1.05 -3.02 3.43
C MET A 60 1.09 -1.54 3.79
N THR A 61 1.95 -0.72 3.16
CA THR A 61 2.12 0.69 3.56
C THR A 61 2.03 1.65 2.38
N ASN A 62 1.49 2.85 2.63
CA ASN A 62 1.42 3.91 1.63
C ASN A 62 2.79 4.28 1.05
N GLN A 63 3.85 4.21 1.87
CA GLN A 63 5.21 4.51 1.42
C GLN A 63 5.75 3.42 0.49
N ALA A 64 5.51 2.15 0.80
CA ALA A 64 5.84 1.03 -0.09
C ALA A 64 5.05 1.12 -1.40
N LEU A 65 3.75 1.43 -1.32
CA LEU A 65 2.87 1.55 -2.48
C LEU A 65 3.32 2.67 -3.41
N LYS A 66 3.70 3.82 -2.83
CA LYS A 66 4.28 4.94 -3.58
C LYS A 66 5.55 4.52 -4.30
N SER A 67 6.52 3.93 -3.58
CA SER A 67 7.79 3.50 -4.18
C SER A 67 7.57 2.41 -5.25
N TYR A 68 6.60 1.53 -5.05
CA TYR A 68 6.20 0.54 -6.05
C TYR A 68 5.76 1.21 -7.35
N ARG A 69 4.77 2.11 -7.27
CA ARG A 69 4.16 2.78 -8.42
C ARG A 69 5.11 3.72 -9.15
N GLU A 70 5.87 4.52 -8.40
CA GLU A 70 6.70 5.58 -8.96
C GLU A 70 8.04 5.04 -9.47
N GLU A 71 8.64 4.08 -8.76
CA GLU A 71 10.02 3.65 -8.99
C GLU A 71 10.10 2.20 -9.50
N TYR A 72 9.56 1.23 -8.76
CA TYR A 72 9.74 -0.19 -9.06
C TYR A 72 9.10 -0.61 -10.38
N VAL A 73 7.87 -0.17 -10.67
CA VAL A 73 7.15 -0.50 -11.91
C VAL A 73 7.97 -0.05 -13.13
N ASN A 74 8.56 1.14 -13.06
CA ASN A 74 9.35 1.74 -14.14
C ASN A 74 10.81 1.28 -14.16
N ALA A 75 11.29 0.59 -13.12
CA ALA A 75 12.66 0.14 -13.03
C ALA A 75 12.99 -0.94 -14.07
N THR A 76 14.27 -0.99 -14.47
CA THR A 76 14.79 -1.95 -15.44
C THR A 76 14.73 -3.40 -14.94
N GLN A 77 14.98 -4.34 -15.85
CA GLN A 77 14.90 -5.78 -15.62
C GLN A 77 15.72 -6.31 -14.44
N HIS A 78 15.46 -7.57 -14.08
CA HIS A 78 16.03 -8.24 -12.90
C HIS A 78 15.70 -7.46 -11.62
N LYS A 79 14.40 -7.38 -11.36
CA LYS A 79 13.84 -6.68 -10.21
C LYS A 79 12.96 -7.58 -9.35
N ALA A 80 13.00 -7.32 -8.05
CA ALA A 80 12.19 -8.00 -7.06
C ALA A 80 11.79 -7.03 -5.93
N PHE A 81 10.59 -7.22 -5.41
CA PHE A 81 10.02 -6.45 -4.30
C PHE A 81 9.73 -7.40 -3.13
N ALA A 82 10.25 -7.06 -1.95
CA ALA A 82 10.10 -7.81 -0.73
C ALA A 82 9.33 -7.00 0.32
N GLN A 83 8.50 -7.68 1.12
CA GLN A 83 7.71 -7.09 2.18
C GLN A 83 7.47 -8.08 3.32
N SER A 84 7.34 -7.56 4.54
CA SER A 84 6.83 -8.24 5.73
C SER A 84 5.42 -7.75 6.07
N ASP A 85 4.65 -8.59 6.77
CA ASP A 85 3.28 -8.31 7.20
C ASP A 85 3.20 -7.17 8.25
N VAL A 86 4.32 -6.77 8.87
CA VAL A 86 4.39 -5.55 9.72
C VAL A 86 4.80 -4.30 8.94
N GLY A 87 4.87 -4.38 7.61
CA GLY A 87 5.09 -3.25 6.73
C GLY A 87 6.55 -2.87 6.48
N ALA A 88 7.53 -3.67 6.92
CA ALA A 88 8.91 -3.53 6.43
C ALA A 88 8.97 -3.93 4.95
N TRP A 89 9.75 -3.23 4.13
CA TRP A 89 9.85 -3.50 2.69
C TRP A 89 11.20 -3.07 2.13
N SER A 90 11.54 -3.64 0.96
CA SER A 90 12.61 -3.14 0.10
C SER A 90 12.44 -3.69 -1.32
N TRP A 91 13.07 -3.06 -2.31
CA TRP A 91 13.14 -3.59 -3.67
C TRP A 91 14.51 -3.37 -4.29
N LYS A 92 14.84 -4.17 -5.29
CA LYS A 92 16.04 -4.03 -6.12
C LYS A 92 15.69 -4.18 -7.59
N SER A 93 16.46 -3.53 -8.45
CA SER A 93 16.42 -3.67 -9.90
C SER A 93 17.83 -3.68 -10.47
N ASN A 94 17.94 -3.89 -11.79
CA ASN A 94 19.19 -3.83 -12.52
C ASN A 94 20.30 -4.71 -11.91
N ARG A 95 19.92 -5.85 -11.33
CA ARG A 95 20.89 -6.83 -10.83
C ARG A 95 21.38 -7.70 -11.99
N THR A 96 22.52 -8.37 -11.80
CA THR A 96 23.06 -9.27 -12.82
C THR A 96 22.15 -10.48 -13.10
N SER A 97 21.26 -10.82 -12.16
CA SER A 97 20.25 -11.87 -12.31
C SER A 97 19.02 -11.60 -11.44
N ILE A 98 17.90 -12.29 -11.75
CA ILE A 98 16.70 -12.30 -10.90
C ILE A 98 17.03 -12.83 -9.50
N LYS A 99 17.86 -13.87 -9.40
CA LYS A 99 18.31 -14.43 -8.11
C LYS A 99 18.93 -13.36 -7.22
N HIS A 100 19.84 -12.54 -7.76
CA HIS A 100 20.44 -11.45 -6.98
C HIS A 100 19.47 -10.32 -6.68
N ALA A 101 18.44 -10.09 -7.49
CA ALA A 101 17.39 -9.12 -7.15
C ALA A 101 16.59 -9.61 -5.93
N ILE A 102 16.21 -10.89 -5.93
CA ILE A 102 15.50 -11.55 -4.82
C ILE A 102 16.35 -11.52 -3.55
N GLU A 103 17.58 -12.03 -3.59
CA GLU A 103 18.47 -12.10 -2.42
C GLU A 103 18.70 -10.71 -1.82
N ASN A 104 19.05 -9.72 -2.65
CA ASN A 104 19.34 -8.38 -2.16
C ASN A 104 18.10 -7.63 -1.64
N SER A 105 16.91 -7.87 -2.22
CA SER A 105 15.68 -7.25 -1.72
C SER A 105 15.22 -7.87 -0.40
N LEU A 106 15.39 -9.19 -0.22
CA LEU A 106 15.15 -9.85 1.06
C LEU A 106 16.12 -9.33 2.13
N ILE A 107 17.43 -9.36 1.87
CA ILE A 107 18.44 -8.91 2.83
C ILE A 107 18.14 -7.48 3.32
N ASP A 108 17.79 -6.56 2.43
CA ASP A 108 17.51 -5.18 2.83
C ASP A 108 16.15 -5.03 3.53
N CYS A 109 15.14 -5.81 3.17
CA CYS A 109 13.88 -5.85 3.91
C CYS A 109 14.11 -6.34 5.34
N GLN A 110 14.86 -7.44 5.51
CA GLN A 110 15.19 -8.04 6.81
C GLN A 110 15.98 -7.09 7.71
N LYS A 111 16.90 -6.31 7.13
CA LYS A 111 17.61 -5.24 7.87
C LYS A 111 16.65 -4.18 8.43
N ASN A 112 15.60 -3.85 7.68
CA ASN A 112 14.56 -2.92 8.11
C ASN A 112 13.57 -3.58 9.09
N ASN A 113 13.50 -4.91 9.10
CA ASN A 113 12.54 -5.71 9.86
C ASN A 113 13.13 -6.42 11.09
N LYS A 114 14.37 -6.08 11.51
CA LYS A 114 15.12 -6.82 12.56
C LYS A 114 14.34 -7.17 13.83
N ARG A 115 13.43 -6.30 14.27
CA ARG A 115 12.64 -6.48 15.50
C ARG A 115 11.50 -7.50 15.35
N HIS A 116 11.06 -7.74 14.12
CA HIS A 116 9.87 -8.53 13.82
C HIS A 116 10.16 -9.70 12.87
N GLU A 117 11.38 -9.85 12.36
CA GLU A 117 11.73 -10.88 11.36
C GLU A 117 11.43 -12.31 11.81
N ALA A 118 11.52 -12.60 13.12
CA ALA A 118 11.22 -13.92 13.65
C ALA A 118 9.73 -14.27 13.59
N GLU A 119 8.85 -13.29 13.75
CA GLU A 119 7.39 -13.48 13.81
C GLU A 119 6.71 -13.15 12.47
N TYR A 120 7.23 -12.13 11.77
CA TYR A 120 6.69 -11.58 10.53
C TYR A 120 7.84 -11.46 9.51
N PRO A 121 8.32 -12.57 8.93
CA PRO A 121 9.48 -12.56 8.06
C PRO A 121 9.21 -11.80 6.76
N CYS A 122 10.25 -11.20 6.18
CA CYS A 122 10.17 -10.64 4.84
C CYS A 122 10.02 -11.74 3.78
N LYS A 123 9.07 -11.55 2.86
CA LYS A 123 8.78 -12.45 1.72
C LYS A 123 8.84 -11.67 0.40
N ILE A 124 9.12 -12.36 -0.70
CA ILE A 124 9.01 -11.78 -2.05
C ILE A 124 7.53 -11.70 -2.43
N ILE A 125 7.07 -10.51 -2.83
CA ILE A 125 5.69 -10.29 -3.27
C ILE A 125 5.57 -10.04 -4.78
N ASN A 126 6.65 -9.59 -5.43
CA ASN A 126 6.66 -9.36 -6.86
C ASN A 126 8.06 -9.60 -7.46
N VAL A 127 8.12 -10.24 -8.63
CA VAL A 127 9.36 -10.44 -9.41
C VAL A 127 9.12 -10.08 -10.86
N ASN A 128 9.86 -9.10 -11.37
CA ASN A 128 9.71 -8.60 -12.74
C ASN A 128 8.25 -8.33 -13.16
N GLY A 129 7.45 -7.77 -12.24
CA GLY A 129 6.04 -7.44 -12.48
C GLY A 129 5.07 -8.60 -12.22
N LYS A 130 5.55 -9.83 -11.98
CA LYS A 130 4.69 -10.98 -11.64
C LYS A 130 4.47 -11.05 -10.14
N TRP A 131 3.22 -11.14 -9.70
CA TRP A 131 2.88 -11.21 -8.28
C TRP A 131 3.05 -12.62 -7.74
N ALA A 132 3.53 -12.72 -6.50
CA ALA A 132 3.46 -13.98 -5.76
C ALA A 132 1.98 -14.30 -5.48
N GLY A 133 1.56 -15.56 -5.71
CA GLY A 133 0.19 -16.00 -5.50
C GLY A 133 -0.77 -15.81 -6.68
N GLU A 134 -0.33 -15.17 -7.76
CA GLU A 134 -1.08 -15.13 -9.03
C GLU A 134 -0.97 -16.52 -9.70
N ARG A 135 -2.08 -17.29 -9.73
CA ARG A 135 -2.16 -18.60 -10.42
C ARG A 135 -2.56 -18.45 -11.88
#